data_AF-A0AAV0JXI6-F1
#
_entry.id   AF-A0AAV0JXI6-F1
#
_cell.length_a   1.000
_cell.length_b   1.000
_cell.length_c   1.000
_cell.angle_alpha   90.00
_cell.angle_beta   90.00
_cell.angle_gamma   90.00
#
_symmetry.space_group_name_H-M   'P 1'
#
loop_
_entity.id
_entity.type
_entity.pdbx_description
1 polymer ?
#
loop_
_entity_poly.entity_id
_entity_poly.type
_entity_poly.pdbx_seq_one_letter_code
_entity_poly.pdbx_strand_id
1 'polypeptide(L)'
;MGDRPHHSGDTSTSLVGQHISMLEHVLGSASLAKESLVYSYGRSFNGFAAKLSPPEVDTFSKMERVISVIPNHKLHLHTTHSWEFMDFSPGKIRPQEEGNIVIGFLDSGIWPESESFNDEGMSPPPAKWKGKCHNITCNNKIIGARYYNSEGLYPTTEFKSPRDAIGHGTHTSSTAAGREVDGASFLGLAKGTATGGVPNARIAVYKVCWDMLGCSNADILAAFDDAIADGVDILSMSLGSDDPQPFFDDALAIGAFHAMKRGVLSSASAGNSGPSPATASNLAPWMLTVAASSMDRKFISQVVLGNGEIYPGIAVNSFKLNGTSFPLVWAGDVANYSGGNGLLNAKNCLPGSLNSNKIAGKIVLCNSVLGDYTGVVMANGLGAIVSFPIPFLIDIALSYPLPATQVKTGDGDAILEYIRTTENPIGTILVGETWKDIMAPYVASFSSRGPNRLNPEILKPDITAPGLDILAAWSPVASPSGSPFDTRKVKFNVISGTSMSCPHASAVAAYVKALHPNWSPAAIKSAIMTTGLNHNQILNPCKNYSGIELGFHILYPSVS
;
A
#
# COMPACT_ATOMS: atom_id res chain seq x y z
N MET A 1 -9.62 24.64 0.00
CA MET A 1 -8.25 25.24 -0.03
C MET A 1 -8.18 26.39 -1.02
N GLY A 2 -7.26 27.34 -0.86
CA GLY A 2 -7.09 28.48 -1.78
C GLY A 2 -5.65 28.76 -2.22
N ASP A 3 -5.48 29.68 -3.17
CA ASP A 3 -4.16 30.20 -3.55
C ASP A 3 -3.55 31.10 -2.45
N ARG A 4 -2.22 31.25 -2.47
CA ARG A 4 -1.49 32.07 -1.48
C ARG A 4 -1.80 33.56 -1.69
N PRO A 5 -2.05 34.35 -0.63
CA PRO A 5 -2.28 35.79 -0.75
C PRO A 5 -1.14 36.51 -1.46
N HIS A 6 -1.46 37.41 -2.39
CA HIS A 6 -0.49 38.32 -2.98
C HIS A 6 -0.12 39.41 -1.97
N HIS A 7 1.09 39.32 -1.39
CA HIS A 7 1.61 40.34 -0.46
C HIS A 7 2.01 41.63 -1.20
N SER A 8 1.02 42.46 -1.53
CA SER A 8 1.23 43.84 -1.99
C SER A 8 1.00 44.83 -0.85
N GLY A 9 2.07 45.14 -0.11
CA GLY A 9 2.05 46.21 0.88
C GLY A 9 1.94 45.76 2.35
N ASP A 10 2.95 46.16 3.10
CA ASP A 10 3.07 46.32 4.55
C ASP A 10 1.78 46.18 5.41
N THR A 11 1.48 44.95 5.86
CA THR A 11 0.67 44.67 7.05
C THR A 11 1.17 43.39 7.73
N SER A 12 1.53 43.47 9.00
CA SER A 12 2.36 42.47 9.69
C SER A 12 1.63 41.31 10.38
N THR A 13 0.45 40.90 9.88
CA THR A 13 -0.19 39.64 10.32
C THR A 13 0.42 38.44 9.63
N SER A 14 0.96 37.49 10.40
CA SER A 14 1.40 36.20 9.86
C SER A 14 0.21 35.39 9.35
N LEU A 15 0.44 34.54 8.35
CA LEU A 15 -0.58 33.61 7.82
C LEU A 15 -1.24 32.76 8.91
N VAL A 16 -0.44 32.29 9.88
CA VAL A 16 -0.94 31.58 11.07
C VAL A 16 -1.89 32.47 11.90
N GLY A 17 -1.56 33.75 12.08
CA GLY A 17 -2.43 34.72 12.75
C GLY A 17 -3.74 34.99 12.00
N GLN A 18 -3.73 34.96 10.66
CA GLN A 18 -4.95 35.06 9.85
C GLN A 18 -5.85 33.83 10.05
N HIS A 19 -5.28 32.62 10.07
CA HIS A 19 -6.04 31.40 10.36
C HIS A 19 -6.59 31.36 11.80
N ILE A 20 -5.81 31.79 12.80
CA ILE A 20 -6.28 31.94 14.18
C ILE A 20 -7.42 32.98 14.26
N SER A 21 -7.33 34.09 13.55
CA SER A 21 -8.40 35.11 13.51
C SER A 21 -9.68 34.60 12.85
N MET A 22 -9.58 33.75 11.83
CA MET A 22 -10.75 33.08 11.24
C MET A 22 -11.39 32.08 12.22
N LEU A 23 -10.58 31.32 12.96
CA LEU A 23 -11.06 30.41 14.02
C LEU A 23 -11.68 31.17 15.20
N GLU A 24 -11.10 32.29 15.62
CA GLU A 24 -11.64 33.15 16.68
C GLU A 24 -13.00 33.74 16.31
N HIS A 25 -13.21 34.08 15.03
CA HIS A 25 -14.50 34.59 14.54
C HIS A 25 -15.64 33.56 14.64
N VAL A 26 -15.35 32.26 14.48
CA VAL A 26 -16.36 31.19 14.54
C VAL A 26 -16.49 30.60 15.95
N LEU A 27 -15.39 30.49 16.71
CA LEU A 27 -15.35 29.90 18.05
C LEU A 27 -15.56 30.90 19.19
N GLY A 28 -15.59 32.20 18.88
CA GLY A 28 -15.81 33.28 19.86
C GLY A 28 -14.70 33.48 20.90
N SER A 29 -13.54 32.82 20.75
CA SER A 29 -12.42 32.92 21.69
C SER A 29 -11.06 32.68 21.04
N ALA A 30 -10.11 33.58 21.31
CA ALA A 30 -8.70 33.43 20.95
C ALA A 30 -7.98 32.24 21.60
N SER A 31 -8.52 31.64 22.68
CA SER A 31 -7.94 30.41 23.28
C SER A 31 -8.39 29.19 22.49
N LEU A 32 -9.70 29.03 22.30
CA LEU A 32 -10.30 27.94 21.53
C LEU A 32 -9.80 27.95 20.08
N ALA A 33 -9.57 29.13 19.49
CA ALA A 33 -8.96 29.28 18.17
C ALA A 33 -7.52 28.76 18.06
N LYS A 34 -6.76 28.74 19.16
CA LYS A 34 -5.38 28.20 19.22
C LYS A 34 -5.35 26.73 19.59
N GLU A 35 -6.32 26.27 20.39
CA GLU A 35 -6.46 24.87 20.82
C GLU A 35 -7.10 23.98 19.73
N SER A 36 -8.00 24.55 18.93
CA SER A 36 -8.63 23.87 17.79
C SER A 36 -7.73 23.79 16.56
N LEU A 37 -6.85 24.78 16.34
CA LEU A 37 -5.95 24.83 15.18
C LEU A 37 -4.94 23.67 15.22
N VAL A 38 -5.04 22.78 14.23
CA VAL A 38 -4.16 21.62 14.10
C VAL A 38 -3.00 21.92 13.16
N TYR A 39 -3.29 22.43 11.97
CA TYR A 39 -2.28 22.85 10.99
C TYR A 39 -2.69 24.13 10.28
N SER A 40 -1.70 24.96 9.96
CA SER A 40 -1.86 26.18 9.15
C SER A 40 -1.02 26.04 7.88
N TYR A 41 -1.66 25.62 6.78
CA TYR A 41 -1.04 25.45 5.47
C TYR A 41 -0.83 26.82 4.82
N GLY A 42 0.39 27.09 4.35
CA GLY A 42 0.76 28.44 3.93
C GLY A 42 2.04 28.54 3.09
N ARG A 43 2.69 27.42 2.77
CA ARG A 43 3.99 27.37 2.07
C ARG A 43 3.79 27.26 0.55
N SER A 44 2.84 26.43 0.14
CA SER A 44 2.53 26.04 -1.24
C SER A 44 1.10 26.42 -1.63
N PHE A 45 0.15 26.25 -0.70
CA PHE A 45 -1.25 26.68 -0.79
C PHE A 45 -1.72 27.36 0.52
N ASN A 46 -2.99 27.75 0.60
CA ASN A 46 -3.55 28.49 1.73
C ASN A 46 -4.77 27.79 2.36
N GLY A 47 -4.75 27.62 3.68
CA GLY A 47 -5.85 27.11 4.49
C GLY A 47 -5.38 26.54 5.84
N PHE A 48 -6.27 25.88 6.57
CA PHE A 48 -5.95 25.25 7.84
C PHE A 48 -6.78 23.98 8.06
N ALA A 49 -6.34 23.14 8.99
CA ALA A 49 -7.15 22.09 9.60
C ALA A 49 -7.38 22.41 11.08
N ALA A 50 -8.59 22.15 11.56
CA ALA A 50 -8.98 22.41 12.94
C ALA A 50 -9.95 21.34 13.47
N LYS A 51 -9.95 21.14 14.79
CA LYS A 51 -10.94 20.34 15.50
C LYS A 51 -12.18 21.21 15.74
N LEU A 52 -13.28 20.90 15.05
CA LEU A 52 -14.52 21.69 15.01
C LEU A 52 -15.74 20.81 15.26
N SER A 53 -16.79 21.37 15.87
CA SER A 53 -18.10 20.73 15.97
C SER A 53 -18.95 20.92 14.69
N PRO A 54 -19.99 20.12 14.45
CA PRO A 54 -20.78 20.24 13.21
C PRO A 54 -21.41 21.62 12.96
N PRO A 55 -21.95 22.35 13.97
CA PRO A 55 -22.39 23.74 13.80
C PRO A 55 -21.27 24.73 13.41
N GLU A 56 -20.03 24.51 13.85
CA GLU A 56 -18.89 25.36 13.50
C GLU A 56 -18.45 25.09 12.05
N VAL A 57 -18.41 23.81 11.63
CA VAL A 57 -18.20 23.41 10.22
C VAL A 57 -19.29 24.01 9.32
N ASP A 58 -20.54 23.96 9.75
CA ASP A 58 -21.69 24.53 9.03
C ASP A 58 -21.70 26.08 9.06
N THR A 59 -20.91 26.71 9.94
CA THR A 59 -20.65 28.16 9.89
C THR A 59 -19.52 28.49 8.92
N PHE A 60 -18.41 27.75 8.98
CA PHE A 60 -17.25 27.93 8.09
C PHE A 60 -17.57 27.71 6.60
N SER A 61 -18.40 26.71 6.29
CA SER A 61 -18.82 26.40 4.91
C SER A 61 -19.62 27.53 4.23
N LYS A 62 -20.14 28.49 5.01
CA LYS A 62 -20.92 29.64 4.53
C LYS A 62 -20.10 30.95 4.46
N MET A 63 -18.83 30.94 4.84
CA MET A 63 -17.97 32.12 4.78
C MET A 63 -17.44 32.37 3.35
N GLU A 64 -17.68 33.56 2.80
CA GLU A 64 -17.25 33.96 1.43
C GLU A 64 -15.74 33.75 1.15
N ARG A 65 -14.91 33.73 2.20
CA ARG A 65 -13.45 33.56 2.11
C ARG A 65 -12.99 32.09 2.23
N VAL A 66 -13.92 31.13 2.29
CA VAL A 66 -13.67 29.69 2.48
C VAL A 66 -14.17 28.92 1.26
N ILE A 67 -13.27 28.19 0.60
CA ILE A 67 -13.55 27.51 -0.69
C ILE A 67 -14.13 26.10 -0.50
N SER A 68 -13.71 25.38 0.54
CA SER A 68 -14.25 24.06 0.92
C SER A 68 -13.87 23.72 2.36
N VAL A 69 -14.67 22.88 3.02
CA VAL A 69 -14.45 22.36 4.38
C VAL A 69 -14.68 20.85 4.36
N ILE A 70 -13.70 20.08 4.82
CA ILE A 70 -13.55 18.67 4.44
C ILE A 70 -13.41 17.77 5.67
N PRO A 71 -14.14 16.64 5.79
CA PRO A 71 -13.96 15.64 6.85
C PRO A 71 -12.61 14.90 6.78
N ASN A 72 -12.30 14.10 7.82
CA ASN A 72 -11.02 13.39 7.97
C ASN A 72 -11.16 11.87 7.76
N HIS A 73 -10.32 11.25 6.93
CA HIS A 73 -10.39 9.83 6.52
C HIS A 73 -9.04 9.06 6.66
N LYS A 74 -8.92 7.80 6.18
CA LYS A 74 -7.84 6.81 6.51
C LYS A 74 -7.55 5.81 5.35
N LEU A 75 -6.30 5.35 5.11
CA LEU A 75 -5.80 4.77 3.82
C LEU A 75 -4.62 3.71 3.94
N HIS A 76 -4.20 2.94 2.87
CA HIS A 76 -3.22 1.77 2.90
C HIS A 76 -2.31 1.48 1.63
N LEU A 77 -1.07 0.87 1.73
CA LEU A 77 0.20 1.15 0.93
C LEU A 77 1.23 -0.08 0.63
N HIS A 78 2.27 -0.18 -0.34
CA HIS A 78 3.30 -1.36 -0.68
C HIS A 78 4.55 -1.21 -1.78
N THR A 79 5.66 -1.95 -2.31
CA THR A 79 6.63 -3.24 -2.33
C THR A 79 8.03 -3.28 -3.23
N THR A 80 8.54 -4.33 -4.02
CA THR A 80 9.66 -4.55 -5.08
C THR A 80 9.86 -6.02 -5.69
N HIS A 81 10.08 -6.26 -7.01
CA HIS A 81 10.79 -7.42 -7.71
C HIS A 81 10.78 -7.22 -9.23
N SER A 82 9.59 -7.33 -9.85
CA SER A 82 9.00 -6.45 -10.86
C SER A 82 9.87 -5.78 -11.95
N TRP A 83 11.01 -5.20 -11.61
CA TRP A 83 11.88 -4.44 -12.49
C TRP A 83 12.46 -5.29 -13.63
N GLU A 84 12.88 -6.51 -13.34
CA GLU A 84 13.31 -7.49 -14.35
C GLU A 84 12.14 -7.89 -15.27
N PHE A 85 10.97 -8.15 -14.70
CA PHE A 85 9.74 -8.50 -15.43
C PHE A 85 9.22 -7.36 -16.33
N MET A 86 9.49 -6.10 -15.98
CA MET A 86 9.19 -4.92 -16.79
C MET A 86 10.28 -4.58 -17.82
N ASP A 87 11.30 -5.43 -18.01
CA ASP A 87 12.43 -5.17 -18.93
C ASP A 87 13.14 -3.83 -18.63
N PHE A 88 13.13 -3.44 -17.35
CA PHE A 88 13.62 -2.14 -16.92
C PHE A 88 15.10 -2.22 -16.53
N SER A 89 15.97 -1.94 -17.51
CA SER A 89 17.40 -1.75 -17.29
C SER A 89 17.75 -0.26 -17.11
N PRO A 90 18.12 0.23 -15.91
CA PRO A 90 18.52 1.62 -15.67
C PRO A 90 19.92 1.97 -16.22
N GLY A 91 20.16 1.70 -17.51
CA GLY A 91 21.45 1.88 -18.18
C GLY A 91 21.63 3.19 -18.96
N LYS A 92 20.56 3.96 -19.23
CA LYS A 92 20.62 5.20 -20.04
C LYS A 92 20.99 6.47 -19.25
N ILE A 93 20.88 6.45 -17.92
CA ILE A 93 21.05 7.62 -17.04
C ILE A 93 22.31 7.45 -16.19
N ARG A 94 23.11 8.51 -16.00
CA ARG A 94 24.26 8.44 -15.09
C ARG A 94 23.79 8.50 -13.63
N PRO A 95 24.40 7.76 -12.68
CA PRO A 95 24.01 7.78 -11.27
C PRO A 95 23.93 9.18 -10.63
N GLN A 96 24.70 10.15 -11.14
CA GLN A 96 24.68 11.54 -10.68
C GLN A 96 23.46 12.32 -11.20
N GLU A 97 22.92 11.97 -12.39
CA GLU A 97 21.74 12.59 -12.98
C GLU A 97 20.47 12.07 -12.28
N GLU A 98 20.36 10.75 -12.10
CA GLU A 98 19.32 10.12 -11.28
C GLU A 98 19.40 10.58 -9.82
N GLY A 99 20.61 10.71 -9.28
CA GLY A 99 20.89 11.27 -7.95
C GLY A 99 20.58 12.75 -7.77
N ASN A 100 20.07 13.46 -8.79
CA ASN A 100 19.48 14.79 -8.66
C ASN A 100 17.95 14.78 -8.50
N ILE A 101 17.30 13.63 -8.65
CA ILE A 101 15.86 13.46 -8.44
C ILE A 101 15.55 13.14 -6.98
N VAL A 102 14.49 13.73 -6.44
CA VAL A 102 13.96 13.46 -5.10
C VAL A 102 12.51 12.98 -5.22
N ILE A 103 12.24 11.76 -4.75
CA ILE A 103 10.88 11.23 -4.64
C ILE A 103 10.39 11.46 -3.20
N GLY A 104 9.25 12.14 -3.07
CA GLY A 104 8.52 12.26 -1.82
C GLY A 104 7.53 11.12 -1.63
N PHE A 105 7.53 10.48 -0.45
CA PHE A 105 6.60 9.40 -0.09
C PHE A 105 5.67 9.87 1.02
N LEU A 106 4.36 9.86 0.78
CA LEU A 106 3.33 10.10 1.79
C LEU A 106 2.85 8.74 2.30
N ASP A 107 3.29 8.37 3.51
CA ASP A 107 3.29 6.96 3.94
C ASP A 107 3.27 6.76 5.48
N SER A 108 3.55 5.55 5.98
CA SER A 108 3.74 5.22 7.42
C SER A 108 5.14 5.55 7.96
N GLY A 109 6.02 6.15 7.15
CA GLY A 109 7.38 6.53 7.53
C GLY A 109 8.44 5.74 6.79
N ILE A 110 9.59 5.51 7.41
CA ILE A 110 10.67 4.67 6.88
C ILE A 110 11.44 3.96 8.00
N TRP A 111 12.01 2.80 7.71
CA TRP A 111 13.02 2.16 8.55
C TRP A 111 14.43 2.44 7.96
N PRO A 112 15.15 3.48 8.45
CA PRO A 112 16.35 3.97 7.79
C PRO A 112 17.55 3.01 7.85
N GLU A 113 17.58 2.07 8.81
CA GLU A 113 18.64 1.06 8.93
C GLU A 113 18.45 -0.14 7.98
N SER A 114 17.56 -0.03 6.97
CA SER A 114 17.48 -1.02 5.90
C SER A 114 18.65 -0.89 4.92
N GLU A 115 19.24 -2.01 4.50
CA GLU A 115 20.29 -2.07 3.47
C GLU A 115 19.86 -1.40 2.15
N SER A 116 18.56 -1.45 1.82
CA SER A 116 18.00 -0.74 0.65
C SER A 116 18.09 0.80 0.75
N PHE A 117 18.51 1.36 1.88
CA PHE A 117 18.72 2.80 2.08
C PHE A 117 20.16 3.18 2.45
N ASN A 118 21.12 2.28 2.22
CA ASN A 118 22.54 2.63 2.23
C ASN A 118 22.81 3.81 1.26
N ASP A 119 23.72 4.70 1.64
CA ASP A 119 24.13 5.87 0.85
C ASP A 119 25.62 5.85 0.45
N GLU A 120 26.29 4.72 0.66
CA GLU A 120 27.63 4.47 0.14
C GLU A 120 27.74 4.78 -1.36
N GLY A 121 28.78 5.54 -1.73
CA GLY A 121 29.01 6.01 -3.09
C GLY A 121 28.11 7.16 -3.57
N MET A 122 27.13 7.61 -2.77
CA MET A 122 26.26 8.74 -3.13
C MET A 122 26.94 10.09 -2.85
N SER A 123 26.73 11.05 -3.74
CA SER A 123 27.12 12.46 -3.52
C SER A 123 26.21 13.13 -2.49
N PRO A 124 26.56 14.32 -1.94
CA PRO A 124 25.67 15.10 -1.09
C PRO A 124 24.27 15.38 -1.69
N PRO A 125 23.26 15.74 -0.89
CA PRO A 125 21.92 16.03 -1.38
C PRO A 125 21.90 17.17 -2.42
N PRO A 126 21.00 17.15 -3.41
CA PRO A 126 20.96 18.17 -4.46
C PRO A 126 20.70 19.58 -3.91
N ALA A 127 21.43 20.58 -4.39
CA ALA A 127 21.39 21.96 -3.87
C ALA A 127 20.02 22.67 -3.97
N LYS A 128 19.05 22.11 -4.70
CA LYS A 128 17.64 22.57 -4.74
C LYS A 128 16.85 22.21 -3.48
N TRP A 129 17.33 21.21 -2.71
CA TRP A 129 16.64 20.60 -1.59
C TRP A 129 16.60 21.50 -0.35
N LYS A 130 15.43 21.61 0.27
CA LYS A 130 15.17 22.48 1.44
C LYS A 130 14.53 21.73 2.60
N GLY A 131 14.19 20.47 2.40
CA GLY A 131 13.63 19.60 3.42
C GLY A 131 14.60 19.28 4.54
N LYS A 132 14.05 18.71 5.62
CA LYS A 132 14.75 18.45 6.87
C LYS A 132 14.38 17.09 7.43
N CYS A 133 15.14 16.64 8.42
CA CYS A 133 14.87 15.42 9.16
C CYS A 133 14.54 15.75 10.61
N HIS A 134 13.43 15.21 11.09
CA HIS A 134 12.83 15.54 12.39
C HIS A 134 12.76 14.27 13.25
N ASN A 135 13.40 14.26 14.41
CA ASN A 135 13.46 13.11 15.34
C ASN A 135 14.01 11.80 14.71
N ILE A 136 14.83 11.90 13.67
CA ILE A 136 15.44 10.76 12.96
C ILE A 136 16.73 11.22 12.27
N THR A 137 17.74 10.35 12.23
CA THR A 137 18.99 10.59 11.49
C THR A 137 18.77 10.29 10.00
N CYS A 138 19.28 11.18 9.16
CA CYS A 138 19.25 11.06 7.70
C CYS A 138 20.67 10.90 7.14
N ASN A 139 20.75 10.41 5.90
CA ASN A 139 21.99 10.19 5.17
C ASN A 139 21.87 10.77 3.74
N ASN A 140 22.79 10.46 2.83
CA ASN A 140 22.71 10.97 1.46
C ASN A 140 21.62 10.25 0.63
N LYS A 141 21.03 9.15 1.12
CA LYS A 141 19.95 8.42 0.44
C LYS A 141 18.56 8.89 0.89
N ILE A 142 18.31 8.88 2.19
CA ILE A 142 17.12 9.47 2.84
C ILE A 142 17.50 10.89 3.26
N ILE A 143 17.15 11.88 2.44
CA ILE A 143 17.60 13.28 2.60
C ILE A 143 16.57 14.17 3.33
N GLY A 144 15.39 13.62 3.62
CA GLY A 144 14.30 14.30 4.31
C GLY A 144 13.38 13.31 5.00
N ALA A 145 12.93 13.64 6.20
CA ALA A 145 12.05 12.77 6.97
C ALA A 145 11.23 13.59 7.99
N ARG A 146 9.92 13.63 7.79
CA ARG A 146 8.94 14.37 8.58
C ARG A 146 7.77 13.45 8.97
N TYR A 147 7.04 13.83 10.01
CA TYR A 147 5.84 13.13 10.46
C TYR A 147 4.77 14.15 10.85
N TYR A 148 3.52 13.78 10.64
CA TYR A 148 2.33 14.60 10.86
C TYR A 148 1.30 13.72 11.59
N ASN A 149 0.71 14.23 12.68
CA ASN A 149 -0.31 13.55 13.45
C ASN A 149 -1.27 14.60 14.03
N SER A 150 -2.23 14.97 13.20
CA SER A 150 -3.31 15.94 13.44
C SER A 150 -4.15 15.64 14.68
N GLU A 151 -4.37 14.36 14.98
CA GLU A 151 -5.22 13.94 16.08
C GLU A 151 -4.49 14.09 17.44
N GLY A 152 -3.16 13.94 17.45
CA GLY A 152 -2.30 13.92 18.64
C GLY A 152 -2.25 12.54 19.32
N LEU A 153 -2.85 11.53 18.69
CA LEU A 153 -3.01 10.18 19.22
C LEU A 153 -1.88 9.28 18.73
N TYR A 154 -1.22 8.58 19.65
CA TYR A 154 -0.11 7.68 19.34
C TYR A 154 -0.33 6.33 20.02
N PRO A 155 -0.59 5.26 19.25
CA PRO A 155 -0.61 3.88 19.74
C PRO A 155 0.69 3.51 20.45
N THR A 156 0.64 2.50 21.33
CA THR A 156 1.85 1.95 22.00
C THR A 156 2.78 1.20 21.05
N THR A 157 2.32 0.86 19.85
CA THR A 157 3.10 0.29 18.74
C THR A 157 3.89 1.35 17.97
N GLU A 158 3.60 2.65 18.16
CA GLU A 158 4.01 3.71 17.25
C GLU A 158 5.14 4.63 17.73
N PHE A 159 5.90 5.17 16.77
CA PHE A 159 7.02 6.08 17.04
C PHE A 159 6.63 7.55 16.84
N LYS A 160 6.96 8.43 17.80
CA LYS A 160 6.81 9.91 17.68
C LYS A 160 7.91 10.54 16.79
N SER A 161 8.08 9.97 15.61
CA SER A 161 9.06 10.31 14.60
C SER A 161 8.64 9.75 13.23
N PRO A 162 9.37 10.04 12.14
CA PRO A 162 9.15 9.45 10.81
C PRO A 162 9.48 7.96 10.71
N ARG A 163 9.77 7.28 11.83
CA ARG A 163 10.11 5.85 11.83
C ARG A 163 8.86 5.01 11.56
N ASP A 164 9.04 4.01 10.72
CA ASP A 164 8.02 3.06 10.31
C ASP A 164 7.83 1.93 11.34
N ALA A 165 6.67 1.93 12.01
CA ALA A 165 6.22 0.85 12.89
C ALA A 165 5.41 -0.22 12.16
N ILE A 166 4.78 0.13 11.04
CA ILE A 166 3.89 -0.73 10.25
C ILE A 166 4.70 -1.65 9.32
N GLY A 167 5.98 -1.32 9.09
CA GLY A 167 6.83 -1.96 8.08
C GLY A 167 6.56 -1.47 6.68
N HIS A 168 5.51 -0.66 6.55
CA HIS A 168 4.98 -0.31 5.29
C HIS A 168 5.83 0.72 4.53
N GLY A 169 6.02 1.96 4.99
CA GLY A 169 6.64 3.00 4.16
C GLY A 169 8.07 2.68 3.70
N THR A 170 8.74 1.78 4.43
CA THR A 170 9.96 1.06 4.06
C THR A 170 9.81 0.25 2.75
N HIS A 171 8.68 -0.40 2.58
CA HIS A 171 8.28 -1.23 1.44
C HIS A 171 8.05 -0.39 0.17
N THR A 172 7.26 0.69 0.23
CA THR A 172 7.06 1.63 -0.89
C THR A 172 8.32 2.37 -1.34
N SER A 173 9.12 2.86 -0.37
CA SER A 173 10.28 3.68 -0.69
C SER A 173 11.40 2.82 -1.28
N SER A 174 11.51 1.55 -0.84
CA SER A 174 12.36 0.57 -1.50
C SER A 174 11.81 0.13 -2.87
N THR A 175 10.49 0.16 -3.15
CA THR A 175 9.94 -0.09 -4.50
C THR A 175 10.55 0.84 -5.52
N ALA A 176 10.42 2.13 -5.25
CA ALA A 176 10.78 3.15 -6.20
C ALA A 176 12.29 3.38 -6.22
N ALA A 177 12.92 3.41 -5.04
CA ALA A 177 14.28 3.90 -4.89
C ALA A 177 15.12 3.06 -3.90
N GLY A 178 14.88 1.76 -3.74
CA GLY A 178 15.81 0.89 -3.02
C GLY A 178 17.18 0.83 -3.70
N ARG A 179 18.26 0.81 -2.91
CA ARG A 179 19.57 0.30 -3.36
C ARG A 179 19.45 -1.19 -3.68
N GLU A 180 20.40 -1.67 -4.48
CA GLU A 180 20.66 -3.09 -4.69
C GLU A 180 21.07 -3.75 -3.37
N VAL A 181 20.42 -4.87 -3.02
CA VAL A 181 20.72 -5.71 -1.86
C VAL A 181 20.72 -7.17 -2.26
N ASP A 182 21.91 -7.77 -2.31
CA ASP A 182 22.10 -9.16 -2.72
C ASP A 182 21.58 -10.17 -1.68
N GLY A 183 20.98 -11.26 -2.17
CA GLY A 183 20.45 -12.33 -1.32
C GLY A 183 19.17 -11.97 -0.56
N ALA A 184 18.57 -10.81 -0.84
CA ALA A 184 17.27 -10.40 -0.35
C ALA A 184 16.22 -11.51 -0.59
N SER A 185 15.48 -11.87 0.45
CA SER A 185 14.49 -12.95 0.42
C SER A 185 13.53 -12.87 1.60
N PHE A 186 12.32 -13.41 1.44
CA PHE A 186 11.43 -13.67 2.57
C PHE A 186 11.79 -15.02 3.20
N LEU A 187 12.69 -15.01 4.19
CA LEU A 187 13.13 -16.22 4.91
C LEU A 187 13.65 -17.34 3.96
N GLY A 188 14.27 -16.93 2.84
CA GLY A 188 14.75 -17.82 1.77
C GLY A 188 13.83 -17.90 0.53
N LEU A 189 12.55 -17.53 0.64
CA LEU A 189 11.65 -17.46 -0.51
C LEU A 189 11.96 -16.25 -1.40
N ALA A 190 11.77 -16.40 -2.70
CA ALA A 190 12.01 -15.36 -3.71
C ALA A 190 13.40 -14.71 -3.62
N LYS A 191 14.43 -15.52 -3.35
CA LYS A 191 15.81 -15.05 -3.19
C LYS A 191 16.39 -14.50 -4.50
N GLY A 192 16.86 -13.26 -4.45
CA GLY A 192 17.57 -12.60 -5.56
C GLY A 192 18.29 -11.34 -5.06
N THR A 193 18.52 -10.39 -5.96
CA THR A 193 18.96 -9.04 -5.60
C THR A 193 17.73 -8.12 -5.61
N ALA A 194 17.38 -7.54 -4.46
CA ALA A 194 16.29 -6.55 -4.40
C ALA A 194 16.83 -5.17 -4.79
N THR A 195 16.11 -4.44 -5.62
CA THR A 195 16.48 -3.07 -6.06
C THR A 195 15.23 -2.24 -6.37
N GLY A 196 15.38 -0.91 -6.39
CA GLY A 196 14.35 0.02 -6.85
C GLY A 196 14.47 0.36 -8.33
N GLY A 197 13.46 1.05 -8.88
CA GLY A 197 13.49 1.53 -10.26
C GLY A 197 14.38 2.77 -10.50
N VAL A 198 14.76 3.49 -9.45
CA VAL A 198 15.80 4.53 -9.50
C VAL A 198 16.72 4.43 -8.27
N PRO A 199 17.66 3.45 -8.24
CA PRO A 199 18.47 3.15 -7.06
C PRO A 199 19.31 4.32 -6.53
N ASN A 200 19.61 5.33 -7.35
CA ASN A 200 20.41 6.50 -6.99
C ASN A 200 19.53 7.73 -6.65
N ALA A 201 18.24 7.73 -6.97
CA ALA A 201 17.34 8.83 -6.61
C ALA A 201 17.20 8.97 -5.09
N ARG A 202 16.93 10.19 -4.64
CA ARG A 202 16.82 10.53 -3.21
C ARG A 202 15.43 10.25 -2.68
N ILE A 203 15.36 9.84 -1.43
CA ILE A 203 14.12 9.56 -0.71
C ILE A 203 13.84 10.72 0.25
N ALA A 204 12.62 11.25 0.19
CA ALA A 204 12.08 12.17 1.18
C ALA A 204 10.78 11.62 1.76
N VAL A 205 10.67 11.53 3.07
CA VAL A 205 9.60 10.78 3.75
C VAL A 205 8.67 11.71 4.52
N TYR A 206 7.38 11.55 4.30
CA TYR A 206 6.32 12.34 4.93
C TYR A 206 5.34 11.37 5.58
N LYS A 207 5.61 10.99 6.84
CA LYS A 207 4.77 10.08 7.60
C LYS A 207 3.42 10.75 7.91
N VAL A 208 2.38 10.28 7.25
CA VAL A 208 0.98 10.71 7.46
C VAL A 208 0.09 9.57 7.91
N CYS A 209 0.55 8.32 7.77
CA CYS A 209 -0.15 7.11 8.15
C CYS A 209 0.34 6.56 9.49
N TRP A 210 -0.59 6.03 10.28
CA TRP A 210 -0.37 5.56 11.66
C TRP A 210 -1.08 4.24 11.91
N ASP A 211 -0.47 3.36 12.70
CA ASP A 211 -1.08 2.06 13.08
C ASP A 211 -2.47 2.26 13.74
N MET A 212 -3.47 1.48 13.32
CA MET A 212 -4.91 1.60 13.65
C MET A 212 -5.58 2.98 13.42
N LEU A 213 -4.80 4.03 13.18
CA LEU A 213 -5.24 5.42 13.02
C LEU A 213 -5.26 5.88 11.56
N GLY A 214 -4.65 5.13 10.64
CA GLY A 214 -4.68 5.40 9.20
C GLY A 214 -4.02 6.72 8.81
N CYS A 215 -4.41 7.27 7.66
CA CYS A 215 -3.79 8.45 7.04
C CYS A 215 -4.76 9.62 6.95
N SER A 216 -4.69 10.53 7.92
CA SER A 216 -5.56 11.70 8.06
C SER A 216 -5.45 12.67 6.87
N ASN A 217 -6.58 13.20 6.40
CA ASN A 217 -6.65 14.23 5.36
C ASN A 217 -5.89 15.50 5.78
N ALA A 218 -5.96 15.87 7.06
CA ALA A 218 -5.23 17.01 7.60
C ALA A 218 -3.70 16.78 7.60
N ASP A 219 -3.26 15.56 7.84
CA ASP A 219 -1.84 15.17 7.80
C ASP A 219 -1.32 15.07 6.37
N ILE A 220 -2.12 14.51 5.45
CA ILE A 220 -1.85 14.46 4.00
C ILE A 220 -1.62 15.87 3.44
N LEU A 221 -2.51 16.82 3.75
CA LEU A 221 -2.37 18.20 3.29
C LEU A 221 -1.18 18.93 3.95
N ALA A 222 -0.82 18.58 5.19
CA ALA A 222 0.41 19.09 5.81
C ALA A 222 1.66 18.61 5.06
N ALA A 223 1.69 17.31 4.73
CA ALA A 223 2.76 16.69 3.97
C ALA A 223 2.90 17.28 2.56
N PHE A 224 1.81 17.53 1.84
CA PHE A 224 1.85 18.20 0.53
C PHE A 224 2.41 19.62 0.61
N ASP A 225 1.94 20.44 1.56
CA ASP A 225 2.37 21.85 1.68
C ASP A 225 3.89 21.95 1.91
N ASP A 226 4.43 21.06 2.73
CA ASP A 226 5.86 20.90 2.97
C ASP A 226 6.64 20.24 1.82
N ALA A 227 6.19 19.11 1.25
CA ALA A 227 6.94 18.38 0.22
C ALA A 227 7.15 19.21 -1.06
N ILE A 228 6.12 19.93 -1.48
CA ILE A 228 6.18 20.86 -2.61
C ILE A 228 7.15 22.03 -2.33
N ALA A 229 7.20 22.50 -1.08
CA ALA A 229 8.10 23.58 -0.66
C ALA A 229 9.57 23.12 -0.44
N ASP A 230 9.75 21.88 0.00
CA ASP A 230 11.04 21.22 0.25
C ASP A 230 11.79 20.90 -1.06
N GLY A 231 11.05 20.69 -2.16
CA GLY A 231 11.59 20.56 -3.52
C GLY A 231 11.68 19.14 -4.06
N VAL A 232 10.67 18.31 -3.79
CA VAL A 232 10.52 16.99 -4.44
C VAL A 232 10.19 17.14 -5.93
N ASP A 233 10.56 16.18 -6.77
CA ASP A 233 10.23 16.17 -8.21
C ASP A 233 9.00 15.30 -8.53
N ILE A 234 8.84 14.21 -7.78
CA ILE A 234 7.76 13.23 -7.90
C ILE A 234 7.20 12.95 -6.50
N LEU A 235 5.89 12.79 -6.39
CA LEU A 235 5.21 12.29 -5.20
C LEU A 235 4.67 10.88 -5.47
N SER A 236 5.00 9.95 -4.56
CA SER A 236 4.45 8.60 -4.53
C SER A 236 3.46 8.50 -3.38
N MET A 237 2.20 8.23 -3.71
CA MET A 237 1.07 8.31 -2.79
C MET A 237 0.32 6.98 -2.85
N SER A 238 0.89 5.99 -2.15
CA SER A 238 0.34 4.64 -2.13
C SER A 238 -0.90 4.54 -1.24
N LEU A 239 -1.80 5.51 -1.29
CA LEU A 239 -2.93 5.66 -0.38
C LEU A 239 -4.13 6.29 -1.11
N GLY A 240 -5.35 5.90 -0.71
CA GLY A 240 -6.62 6.37 -1.26
C GLY A 240 -7.78 5.86 -0.40
N SER A 241 -8.93 6.53 -0.47
CA SER A 241 -10.13 6.22 0.33
C SER A 241 -10.87 4.99 -0.17
N ASP A 242 -11.77 4.43 0.65
CA ASP A 242 -12.67 3.34 0.23
C ASP A 242 -13.67 3.81 -0.84
N ASP A 243 -14.17 5.05 -0.69
CA ASP A 243 -15.04 5.73 -1.66
C ASP A 243 -14.43 7.06 -2.14
N PRO A 244 -14.46 7.36 -3.45
CA PRO A 244 -14.00 8.62 -4.03
C PRO A 244 -14.84 9.80 -3.53
N GLN A 245 -14.18 10.86 -3.07
CA GLN A 245 -14.83 12.13 -2.71
C GLN A 245 -14.75 13.12 -3.89
N PRO A 246 -15.66 14.11 -3.99
CA PRO A 246 -15.55 15.18 -4.98
C PRO A 246 -14.18 15.88 -4.92
N PHE A 247 -13.64 16.37 -6.04
CA PHE A 247 -12.25 16.85 -6.10
C PHE A 247 -11.92 18.05 -5.18
N PHE A 248 -12.91 18.76 -4.65
CA PHE A 248 -12.75 19.85 -3.68
C PHE A 248 -12.88 19.40 -2.21
N ASP A 249 -13.22 18.13 -2.01
CA ASP A 249 -13.40 17.41 -0.74
C ASP A 249 -12.44 16.19 -0.63
N ASP A 250 -11.55 16.01 -1.61
CA ASP A 250 -10.49 15.00 -1.63
C ASP A 250 -9.13 15.65 -1.36
N ALA A 251 -8.53 15.31 -0.22
CA ALA A 251 -7.21 15.80 0.21
C ALA A 251 -6.08 15.44 -0.78
N LEU A 252 -6.17 14.29 -1.44
CA LEU A 252 -5.20 13.83 -2.44
C LEU A 252 -5.38 14.57 -3.76
N ALA A 253 -6.63 14.73 -4.22
CA ALA A 253 -6.93 15.57 -5.39
C ALA A 253 -6.42 17.01 -5.20
N ILE A 254 -6.71 17.65 -4.07
CA ILE A 254 -6.30 19.03 -3.78
C ILE A 254 -4.78 19.15 -3.71
N GLY A 255 -4.12 18.28 -2.94
CA GLY A 255 -2.66 18.31 -2.82
C GLY A 255 -1.96 18.05 -4.16
N ALA A 256 -2.44 17.06 -4.92
CA ALA A 256 -1.91 16.75 -6.25
C ALA A 256 -2.18 17.87 -7.27
N PHE A 257 -3.26 18.63 -7.13
CA PHE A 257 -3.52 19.81 -7.97
C PHE A 257 -2.48 20.90 -7.72
N HIS A 258 -2.15 21.17 -6.45
CA HIS A 258 -1.11 22.13 -6.10
C HIS A 258 0.30 21.61 -6.47
N ALA A 259 0.56 20.30 -6.39
CA ALA A 259 1.79 19.68 -6.88
C ALA A 259 1.95 19.85 -8.41
N MET A 260 0.90 19.52 -9.17
CA MET A 260 0.81 19.71 -10.62
C MET A 260 1.08 21.17 -11.02
N LYS A 261 0.45 22.14 -10.34
CA LYS A 261 0.65 23.59 -10.51
C LYS A 261 2.08 24.06 -10.20
N ARG A 262 2.90 23.23 -9.52
CA ARG A 262 4.31 23.48 -9.20
C ARG A 262 5.29 22.60 -9.99
N GLY A 263 4.81 21.81 -10.94
CA GLY A 263 5.66 20.99 -11.81
C GLY A 263 6.04 19.62 -11.23
N VAL A 264 5.36 19.17 -10.18
CA VAL A 264 5.54 17.87 -9.51
C VAL A 264 4.43 16.91 -9.93
N LEU A 265 4.78 15.67 -10.32
CA LEU A 265 3.78 14.63 -10.63
C LEU A 265 3.44 13.83 -9.37
N SER A 266 2.14 13.62 -9.13
CA SER A 266 1.63 12.72 -8.10
C SER A 266 1.19 11.39 -8.73
N SER A 267 1.91 10.32 -8.40
CA SER A 267 1.50 8.93 -8.63
C SER A 267 0.65 8.47 -7.45
N ALA A 268 -0.46 7.78 -7.72
CA ALA A 268 -1.42 7.35 -6.72
C ALA A 268 -1.93 5.92 -6.99
N SER A 269 -2.21 5.13 -5.95
CA SER A 269 -2.76 3.78 -6.10
C SER A 269 -4.25 3.80 -6.47
N ALA A 270 -4.72 2.85 -7.29
CA ALA A 270 -6.11 2.85 -7.75
C ALA A 270 -7.15 2.45 -6.69
N GLY A 271 -6.74 1.72 -5.64
CA GLY A 271 -7.61 1.12 -4.63
C GLY A 271 -7.63 -0.42 -4.72
N ASN A 272 -7.97 -1.09 -3.62
CA ASN A 272 -7.94 -2.56 -3.50
C ASN A 272 -9.36 -3.17 -3.41
N SER A 273 -10.37 -2.46 -3.93
CA SER A 273 -11.80 -2.77 -3.75
C SER A 273 -12.43 -3.45 -4.98
N GLY A 274 -11.62 -3.97 -5.91
CA GLY A 274 -12.06 -4.75 -7.07
C GLY A 274 -12.61 -6.14 -6.71
N PRO A 275 -13.01 -6.97 -7.70
CA PRO A 275 -12.92 -6.75 -9.14
C PRO A 275 -14.11 -5.97 -9.74
N SER A 276 -15.09 -5.56 -8.93
CA SER A 276 -16.31 -4.89 -9.40
C SER A 276 -16.01 -3.56 -10.12
N PRO A 277 -16.83 -3.16 -11.12
CA PRO A 277 -16.71 -1.86 -11.77
C PRO A 277 -16.86 -0.67 -10.81
N ALA A 278 -16.32 0.48 -11.19
CA ALA A 278 -16.41 1.77 -10.48
C ALA A 278 -15.82 1.79 -9.06
N THR A 279 -14.90 0.87 -8.73
CA THR A 279 -14.28 0.69 -7.42
C THR A 279 -13.02 1.51 -7.19
N ALA A 280 -12.54 2.27 -8.18
CA ALA A 280 -11.36 3.13 -8.02
C ALA A 280 -11.67 4.44 -7.30
N SER A 281 -10.78 4.88 -6.38
CA SER A 281 -11.00 6.05 -5.52
C SER A 281 -10.13 7.26 -5.86
N ASN A 282 -8.85 7.08 -6.20
CA ASN A 282 -7.96 8.16 -6.64
C ASN A 282 -8.28 8.61 -8.08
N LEU A 283 -9.36 9.37 -8.27
CA LEU A 283 -9.97 9.64 -9.58
C LEU A 283 -9.55 10.96 -10.26
N ALA A 284 -8.75 11.81 -9.60
CA ALA A 284 -8.41 13.13 -10.13
C ALA A 284 -7.63 13.06 -11.47
N PRO A 285 -7.97 13.88 -12.50
CA PRO A 285 -7.32 13.82 -13.81
C PRO A 285 -5.81 14.09 -13.79
N TRP A 286 -5.37 14.96 -12.88
CA TRP A 286 -3.98 15.39 -12.70
C TRP A 286 -3.12 14.43 -11.86
N MET A 287 -3.70 13.38 -11.28
CA MET A 287 -2.95 12.25 -10.71
C MET A 287 -2.67 11.18 -11.77
N LEU A 288 -1.54 10.49 -11.65
CA LEU A 288 -1.26 9.23 -12.34
C LEU A 288 -1.77 8.08 -11.46
N THR A 289 -2.95 7.54 -11.77
CA THR A 289 -3.63 6.51 -10.96
C THR A 289 -3.29 5.12 -11.47
N VAL A 290 -2.78 4.24 -10.60
CA VAL A 290 -2.12 3.00 -11.00
C VAL A 290 -2.81 1.75 -10.46
N ALA A 291 -3.22 0.85 -11.36
CA ALA A 291 -3.69 -0.50 -11.05
C ALA A 291 -2.52 -1.48 -10.80
N ALA A 292 -2.81 -2.54 -10.05
CA ALA A 292 -1.92 -3.69 -9.91
C ALA A 292 -2.21 -4.77 -10.97
N SER A 293 -1.15 -5.27 -11.56
CA SER A 293 -1.10 -6.52 -12.32
C SER A 293 -0.21 -7.55 -11.62
N SER A 294 -0.33 -8.81 -12.03
CA SER A 294 0.65 -9.84 -11.74
C SER A 294 1.97 -9.61 -12.49
N MET A 295 2.97 -10.38 -12.06
CA MET A 295 4.22 -10.64 -12.75
C MET A 295 4.36 -12.17 -12.90
N ASP A 296 5.35 -12.64 -13.66
CA ASP A 296 5.49 -14.07 -13.94
C ASP A 296 6.00 -14.91 -12.75
N ARG A 297 6.40 -14.30 -11.62
CA ARG A 297 6.69 -15.03 -10.38
C ARG A 297 5.43 -15.22 -9.52
N LYS A 298 5.12 -16.46 -9.14
CA LYS A 298 4.01 -16.84 -8.25
C LYS A 298 4.48 -17.67 -7.06
N PHE A 299 3.97 -17.41 -5.85
CA PHE A 299 4.30 -18.23 -4.67
C PHE A 299 3.30 -19.37 -4.52
N ILE A 300 3.83 -20.58 -4.30
CA ILE A 300 3.05 -21.80 -4.15
C ILE A 300 3.44 -22.49 -2.85
N SER A 301 2.46 -22.98 -2.10
CA SER A 301 2.63 -23.83 -0.92
C SER A 301 1.64 -24.98 -1.04
N GLN A 302 2.16 -26.18 -1.31
CA GLN A 302 1.35 -27.34 -1.68
C GLN A 302 0.79 -28.05 -0.44
N VAL A 303 -0.44 -28.55 -0.51
CA VAL A 303 -0.99 -29.53 0.43
C VAL A 303 -0.68 -30.92 -0.10
N VAL A 304 -0.17 -31.80 0.75
CA VAL A 304 -0.03 -33.25 0.45
C VAL A 304 -0.89 -34.03 1.43
N LEU A 305 -1.76 -34.90 0.92
CA LEU A 305 -2.66 -35.73 1.71
C LEU A 305 -2.07 -37.12 1.95
N GLY A 306 -2.56 -37.81 2.99
CA GLY A 306 -2.13 -39.16 3.37
C GLY A 306 -2.47 -40.26 2.36
N ASN A 307 -3.36 -40.00 1.40
CA ASN A 307 -3.61 -40.87 0.24
C ASN A 307 -2.61 -40.63 -0.92
N GLY A 308 -1.71 -39.65 -0.80
CA GLY A 308 -0.72 -39.27 -1.82
C GLY A 308 -1.19 -38.19 -2.80
N GLU A 309 -2.41 -37.66 -2.68
CA GLU A 309 -2.87 -36.55 -3.52
C GLU A 309 -2.20 -35.22 -3.13
N ILE A 310 -1.97 -34.37 -4.13
CA ILE A 310 -1.21 -33.12 -4.00
C ILE A 310 -2.03 -31.97 -4.62
N TYR A 311 -2.27 -30.94 -3.82
CA TYR A 311 -3.06 -29.76 -4.23
C TYR A 311 -2.21 -28.47 -4.14
N PRO A 312 -2.01 -27.75 -5.26
CA PRO A 312 -1.19 -26.53 -5.28
C PRO A 312 -1.99 -25.35 -4.72
N GLY A 313 -1.71 -24.97 -3.48
CA GLY A 313 -2.22 -23.75 -2.87
C GLY A 313 -1.28 -22.55 -3.03
N ILE A 314 -1.79 -21.34 -2.80
CA ILE A 314 -1.09 -20.07 -2.94
C ILE A 314 -0.87 -19.49 -1.52
N ALA A 315 0.38 -19.26 -1.12
CA ALA A 315 0.76 -18.58 0.13
C ALA A 315 2.27 -18.30 0.22
N VAL A 316 2.65 -17.28 1.00
CA VAL A 316 4.03 -16.99 1.39
C VAL A 316 4.39 -17.80 2.66
N ASN A 317 4.32 -19.13 2.56
CA ASN A 317 4.53 -20.02 3.69
C ASN A 317 6.03 -20.26 3.97
N SER A 318 6.56 -19.65 5.04
CA SER A 318 7.95 -19.89 5.48
C SER A 318 8.12 -21.09 6.42
N PHE A 319 7.03 -21.74 6.87
CA PHE A 319 7.09 -22.74 7.92
C PHE A 319 7.46 -24.12 7.36
N LYS A 320 8.25 -24.87 8.14
CA LYS A 320 8.73 -26.21 7.76
C LYS A 320 8.12 -27.27 8.66
N LEU A 321 7.18 -28.04 8.10
CA LEU A 321 6.62 -29.25 8.72
C LEU A 321 7.47 -30.51 8.46
N ASN A 322 8.62 -30.36 7.77
CA ASN A 322 9.63 -31.41 7.51
C ASN A 322 9.09 -32.72 6.90
N GLY A 323 7.99 -32.66 6.14
CA GLY A 323 7.33 -33.84 5.57
C GLY A 323 6.54 -34.68 6.57
N THR A 324 6.49 -34.27 7.85
CA THR A 324 5.63 -34.90 8.86
C THR A 324 4.17 -34.66 8.48
N SER A 325 3.38 -35.73 8.44
CA SER A 325 1.93 -35.64 8.26
C SER A 325 1.24 -35.55 9.61
N PHE A 326 0.24 -34.68 9.70
CA PHE A 326 -0.53 -34.38 10.90
C PHE A 326 -2.02 -34.64 10.66
N PRO A 327 -2.83 -34.89 11.70
CA PRO A 327 -4.27 -35.08 11.52
C PRO A 327 -4.92 -33.84 10.91
N LEU A 328 -5.79 -34.07 9.92
CA LEU A 328 -6.64 -33.06 9.31
C LEU A 328 -8.02 -33.07 9.97
N VAL A 329 -8.65 -31.90 10.07
CA VAL A 329 -10.06 -31.75 10.49
C VAL A 329 -10.73 -30.65 9.68
N TRP A 330 -12.01 -30.83 9.33
CA TRP A 330 -12.82 -29.72 8.84
C TRP A 330 -13.26 -28.84 10.01
N ALA A 331 -13.18 -27.52 9.83
CA ALA A 331 -13.43 -26.55 10.89
C ALA A 331 -14.87 -26.59 11.44
N GLY A 332 -15.84 -27.10 10.66
CA GLY A 332 -17.23 -27.25 11.09
C GLY A 332 -17.45 -28.31 12.17
N ASP A 333 -16.73 -29.44 12.13
CA ASP A 333 -16.90 -30.56 13.07
C ASP A 333 -16.27 -30.28 14.45
N VAL A 334 -15.40 -29.27 14.50
CA VAL A 334 -14.65 -28.83 15.67
C VAL A 334 -15.17 -27.53 16.28
N ALA A 335 -16.40 -27.13 15.94
CA ALA A 335 -17.08 -25.94 16.45
C ALA A 335 -17.17 -25.87 17.99
N ASN A 336 -16.95 -24.66 18.54
CA ASN A 336 -17.04 -24.34 19.96
C ASN A 336 -18.48 -24.00 20.40
N TYR A 337 -19.39 -24.97 20.32
CA TYR A 337 -20.77 -24.81 20.78
C TYR A 337 -20.87 -24.40 22.27
N SER A 338 -19.93 -24.87 23.10
CA SER A 338 -19.75 -24.46 24.50
C SER A 338 -19.47 -22.96 24.69
N GLY A 339 -18.84 -22.31 23.70
CA GLY A 339 -18.60 -20.86 23.66
C GLY A 339 -19.65 -20.10 22.85
N GLY A 340 -20.88 -20.62 22.74
CA GLY A 340 -21.99 -19.98 22.02
C GLY A 340 -21.79 -19.88 20.50
N ASN A 341 -20.79 -20.53 19.93
CA ASN A 341 -20.47 -20.45 18.51
C ASN A 341 -21.11 -21.58 17.71
N GLY A 342 -21.70 -21.23 16.57
CA GLY A 342 -22.32 -22.18 15.64
C GLY A 342 -21.43 -22.55 14.44
N LEU A 343 -21.90 -23.54 13.67
CA LEU A 343 -21.27 -24.04 12.44
C LEU A 343 -20.83 -22.92 11.46
N LEU A 344 -21.61 -21.84 11.33
CA LEU A 344 -21.32 -20.73 10.41
C LEU A 344 -20.05 -19.96 10.79
N ASN A 345 -19.74 -19.84 12.08
CA ASN A 345 -18.51 -19.18 12.54
C ASN A 345 -17.33 -20.15 12.46
N ALA A 346 -17.55 -21.39 12.95
CA ALA A 346 -16.54 -22.42 13.02
C ALA A 346 -16.01 -22.80 11.65
N LYS A 347 -16.88 -23.01 10.65
CA LYS A 347 -16.44 -23.34 9.28
C LYS A 347 -15.53 -22.25 8.65
N ASN A 348 -15.65 -21.01 9.10
CA ASN A 348 -14.86 -19.87 8.65
C ASN A 348 -13.67 -19.55 9.60
N CYS A 349 -13.36 -20.45 10.55
CA CYS A 349 -12.22 -20.35 11.46
C CYS A 349 -12.13 -19.01 12.22
N LEU A 350 -13.28 -18.41 12.56
CA LEU A 350 -13.33 -17.11 13.24
C LEU A 350 -12.77 -17.19 14.68
N PRO A 351 -12.21 -16.10 15.23
CA PRO A 351 -11.71 -16.03 16.61
C PRO A 351 -12.70 -16.60 17.63
N GLY A 352 -12.22 -17.51 18.49
CA GLY A 352 -13.03 -18.19 19.54
C GLY A 352 -14.02 -19.25 19.06
N SER A 353 -14.24 -19.41 17.74
CA SER A 353 -15.27 -20.30 17.19
C SER A 353 -14.86 -21.79 17.12
N LEU A 354 -13.57 -22.09 17.26
CA LEU A 354 -13.00 -23.45 17.22
C LEU A 354 -12.74 -23.99 18.64
N ASN A 355 -13.01 -25.27 18.86
CA ASN A 355 -12.78 -25.94 20.12
C ASN A 355 -11.31 -26.41 20.21
N SER A 356 -10.52 -25.78 21.08
CA SER A 356 -9.08 -26.04 21.23
C SER A 356 -8.75 -27.51 21.50
N ASN A 357 -9.51 -28.17 22.38
CA ASN A 357 -9.32 -29.58 22.71
C ASN A 357 -9.54 -30.52 21.50
N LYS A 358 -10.30 -30.08 20.49
CA LYS A 358 -10.51 -30.84 19.24
C LYS A 358 -9.45 -30.57 18.16
N ILE A 359 -8.81 -29.40 18.15
CA ILE A 359 -7.87 -28.98 17.08
C ILE A 359 -6.39 -28.96 17.47
N ALA A 360 -6.06 -29.07 18.77
CA ALA A 360 -4.68 -28.97 19.24
C ALA A 360 -3.73 -29.91 18.47
N GLY A 361 -2.70 -29.35 17.81
CA GLY A 361 -1.73 -30.10 17.01
C GLY A 361 -2.23 -30.61 15.64
N LYS A 362 -3.38 -30.14 15.15
CA LYS A 362 -4.00 -30.56 13.87
C LYS A 362 -3.94 -29.46 12.81
N ILE A 363 -4.01 -29.85 11.54
CA ILE A 363 -4.21 -28.94 10.42
C ILE A 363 -5.72 -28.80 10.17
N VAL A 364 -6.20 -27.58 9.99
CA VAL A 364 -7.64 -27.26 9.91
C VAL A 364 -8.03 -26.82 8.50
N LEU A 365 -8.99 -27.50 7.88
CA LEU A 365 -9.63 -27.04 6.65
C LEU A 365 -10.74 -26.04 6.98
N CYS A 366 -10.49 -24.78 6.66
CA CYS A 366 -11.44 -23.66 6.74
C CYS A 366 -12.15 -23.49 5.38
N ASN A 367 -13.42 -23.07 5.40
CA ASN A 367 -14.13 -22.63 4.20
C ASN A 367 -13.56 -21.29 3.72
N SER A 368 -13.93 -20.18 4.36
CA SER A 368 -13.43 -18.84 4.01
C SER A 368 -12.64 -18.23 5.16
N VAL A 369 -11.58 -17.51 4.85
CA VAL A 369 -10.93 -16.57 5.77
C VAL A 369 -11.50 -15.17 5.60
N LEU A 370 -12.12 -14.65 6.65
CA LEU A 370 -12.35 -13.21 6.85
C LEU A 370 -11.31 -12.65 7.84
N GLY A 371 -10.05 -13.13 7.74
CA GLY A 371 -9.00 -12.83 8.70
C GLY A 371 -7.70 -13.62 8.48
N ASP A 372 -6.78 -13.49 9.42
CA ASP A 372 -5.36 -13.89 9.39
C ASP A 372 -5.08 -15.31 9.97
N TYR A 373 -6.09 -16.18 10.05
CA TYR A 373 -6.11 -17.41 10.85
C TYR A 373 -5.98 -17.24 12.38
N THR A 374 -6.14 -16.04 12.96
CA THR A 374 -6.17 -15.84 14.42
C THR A 374 -7.06 -16.86 15.16
N GLY A 375 -8.21 -17.25 14.60
CA GLY A 375 -9.07 -18.26 15.23
C GLY A 375 -8.48 -19.67 15.30
N VAL A 376 -7.59 -20.05 14.38
CA VAL A 376 -6.83 -21.32 14.44
C VAL A 376 -5.69 -21.20 15.45
N VAL A 377 -4.97 -20.06 15.43
CA VAL A 377 -3.88 -19.76 16.38
C VAL A 377 -4.39 -19.76 17.84
N MET A 378 -5.46 -19.01 18.13
CA MET A 378 -6.06 -18.89 19.47
C MET A 378 -6.56 -20.22 20.03
N ALA A 379 -6.95 -21.16 19.16
CA ALA A 379 -7.38 -22.50 19.54
C ALA A 379 -6.24 -23.56 19.46
N ASN A 380 -4.98 -23.13 19.28
CA ASN A 380 -3.78 -23.97 19.25
C ASN A 380 -3.73 -25.01 18.12
N GLY A 381 -4.35 -24.69 16.97
CA GLY A 381 -4.19 -25.48 15.73
C GLY A 381 -2.78 -25.34 15.14
N LEU A 382 -2.29 -26.39 14.50
CA LEU A 382 -0.93 -26.45 13.95
C LEU A 382 -0.78 -25.73 12.61
N GLY A 383 -1.84 -25.72 11.80
CA GLY A 383 -1.83 -25.12 10.46
C GLY A 383 -3.22 -25.03 9.86
N ALA A 384 -3.35 -24.37 8.71
CA ALA A 384 -4.65 -24.10 8.10
C ALA A 384 -4.66 -24.18 6.57
N ILE A 385 -5.78 -24.62 6.01
CA ILE A 385 -6.05 -24.69 4.58
C ILE A 385 -7.36 -23.94 4.30
N VAL A 386 -7.40 -23.09 3.28
CA VAL A 386 -8.64 -22.40 2.84
C VAL A 386 -9.13 -22.96 1.51
N SER A 387 -10.43 -23.26 1.44
CA SER A 387 -11.09 -23.89 0.29
C SER A 387 -11.98 -22.93 -0.52
N PHE A 388 -12.58 -21.92 0.10
CA PHE A 388 -13.43 -20.92 -0.54
C PHE A 388 -12.73 -19.56 -0.49
N PRO A 389 -11.77 -19.30 -1.39
CA PRO A 389 -11.11 -18.00 -1.46
C PRO A 389 -12.11 -16.92 -1.86
N ILE A 390 -12.05 -15.77 -1.19
CA ILE A 390 -12.91 -14.61 -1.50
C ILE A 390 -12.55 -14.09 -2.91
N PRO A 391 -13.50 -13.70 -3.78
CA PRO A 391 -13.23 -13.37 -5.18
C PRO A 391 -12.14 -12.32 -5.47
N PHE A 392 -11.83 -11.45 -4.51
CA PHE A 392 -10.77 -10.44 -4.59
C PHE A 392 -9.44 -10.83 -3.91
N LEU A 393 -9.32 -12.07 -3.43
CA LEU A 393 -8.10 -12.65 -2.85
C LEU A 393 -7.64 -13.92 -3.60
N ILE A 394 -8.27 -14.27 -4.73
CA ILE A 394 -8.09 -15.57 -5.42
C ILE A 394 -6.70 -15.80 -6.01
N ASP A 395 -5.94 -14.73 -6.21
CA ASP A 395 -4.62 -14.71 -6.86
C ASP A 395 -3.49 -14.25 -5.93
N ILE A 396 -3.78 -13.84 -4.69
CA ILE A 396 -2.80 -13.31 -3.74
C ILE A 396 -2.11 -14.42 -2.93
N ALA A 397 -0.78 -14.38 -2.86
CA ALA A 397 -0.04 -15.08 -1.81
C ALA A 397 0.02 -14.24 -0.53
N LEU A 398 -0.78 -14.62 0.46
CA LEU A 398 -0.72 -14.05 1.80
C LEU A 398 0.32 -14.75 2.69
N SER A 399 0.88 -13.99 3.62
CA SER A 399 1.74 -14.48 4.71
C SER A 399 0.91 -14.62 5.98
N TYR A 400 1.18 -15.64 6.80
CA TYR A 400 0.33 -16.02 7.93
C TYR A 400 1.15 -16.34 9.20
N PRO A 401 0.58 -16.25 10.43
CA PRO A 401 1.28 -16.56 11.69
C PRO A 401 1.59 -18.05 11.92
N LEU A 402 1.08 -18.95 11.07
CA LEU A 402 1.24 -20.42 11.17
C LEU A 402 1.39 -21.05 9.77
N PRO A 403 1.82 -22.33 9.65
CA PRO A 403 1.83 -23.05 8.37
C PRO A 403 0.44 -23.03 7.72
N ALA A 404 0.29 -22.32 6.61
CA ALA A 404 -1.00 -22.21 5.93
C ALA A 404 -0.88 -22.03 4.41
N THR A 405 -1.94 -22.41 3.71
CA THR A 405 -2.07 -22.23 2.25
C THR A 405 -3.53 -22.12 1.80
N GLN A 406 -3.76 -21.52 0.64
CA GLN A 406 -5.08 -21.24 0.07
C GLN A 406 -5.24 -22.01 -1.25
N VAL A 407 -6.13 -23.01 -1.29
CA VAL A 407 -6.39 -23.83 -2.48
C VAL A 407 -7.62 -23.33 -3.24
N LYS A 408 -7.88 -23.86 -4.44
CA LYS A 408 -9.10 -23.53 -5.20
C LYS A 408 -10.30 -24.29 -4.61
N THR A 409 -11.51 -23.87 -4.97
CA THR A 409 -12.74 -24.51 -4.46
C THR A 409 -12.87 -25.98 -4.79
N GLY A 410 -12.62 -26.40 -6.05
CA GLY A 410 -12.64 -27.83 -6.39
C GLY A 410 -11.58 -28.66 -5.65
N ASP A 411 -10.39 -28.09 -5.45
CA ASP A 411 -9.31 -28.71 -4.67
C ASP A 411 -9.73 -28.86 -3.19
N GLY A 412 -10.33 -27.81 -2.62
CA GLY A 412 -10.80 -27.76 -1.25
C GLY A 412 -12.01 -28.65 -0.96
N ASP A 413 -12.93 -28.81 -1.91
CA ASP A 413 -14.04 -29.75 -1.83
C ASP A 413 -13.52 -31.21 -1.87
N ALA A 414 -12.48 -31.50 -2.67
CA ALA A 414 -11.84 -32.81 -2.68
C ALA A 414 -11.11 -33.12 -1.35
N ILE A 415 -10.38 -32.15 -0.78
CA ILE A 415 -9.77 -32.30 0.56
C ILE A 415 -10.85 -32.51 1.64
N LEU A 416 -12.00 -31.83 1.54
CA LEU A 416 -13.13 -32.02 2.46
C LEU A 416 -13.73 -33.43 2.35
N GLU A 417 -13.85 -33.97 1.15
CA GLU A 417 -14.35 -35.33 0.95
C GLU A 417 -13.36 -36.37 1.49
N TYR A 418 -12.06 -36.22 1.22
CA TYR A 418 -11.01 -37.06 1.84
C TYR A 418 -11.07 -37.06 3.37
N ILE A 419 -11.31 -35.90 4.00
CA ILE A 419 -11.48 -35.78 5.46
C ILE A 419 -12.71 -36.55 5.96
N ARG A 420 -13.75 -36.72 5.14
CA ARG A 420 -15.00 -37.43 5.50
C ARG A 420 -14.97 -38.92 5.21
N THR A 421 -14.28 -39.35 4.16
CA THR A 421 -14.22 -40.75 3.73
C THR A 421 -13.09 -41.54 4.39
N THR A 422 -12.13 -40.88 5.04
CA THR A 422 -10.97 -41.50 5.67
C THR A 422 -11.15 -41.56 7.19
N GLU A 423 -10.89 -42.71 7.81
CA GLU A 423 -11.05 -42.90 9.26
C GLU A 423 -10.07 -42.02 10.09
N ASN A 424 -8.83 -41.92 9.61
CA ASN A 424 -7.76 -41.15 10.23
C ASN A 424 -7.11 -40.23 9.17
N PRO A 425 -7.79 -39.14 8.75
CA PRO A 425 -7.29 -38.28 7.69
C PRO A 425 -6.06 -37.52 8.16
N ILE A 426 -4.94 -37.69 7.44
CA ILE A 426 -3.69 -36.97 7.68
C ILE A 426 -3.26 -36.20 6.44
N GLY A 427 -2.41 -35.19 6.63
CA GLY A 427 -1.74 -34.48 5.54
C GLY A 427 -0.68 -33.50 6.06
N THR A 428 -0.04 -32.78 5.16
CA THR A 428 0.97 -31.77 5.49
C THR A 428 0.93 -30.60 4.52
N ILE A 429 1.45 -29.45 4.96
CA ILE A 429 1.59 -28.23 4.15
C ILE A 429 3.08 -28.03 3.90
N LEU A 430 3.49 -28.07 2.64
CA LEU A 430 4.88 -27.89 2.25
C LEU A 430 5.31 -26.43 2.40
N VAL A 431 6.58 -26.22 2.72
CA VAL A 431 7.20 -24.88 2.70
C VAL A 431 7.02 -24.26 1.31
N GLY A 432 6.87 -22.94 1.26
CA GLY A 432 6.65 -22.22 0.02
C GLY A 432 7.79 -22.36 -0.98
N GLU A 433 7.45 -22.20 -2.24
CA GLU A 433 8.36 -22.13 -3.38
C GLU A 433 7.84 -21.10 -4.40
N THR A 434 8.61 -20.82 -5.45
CA THR A 434 8.25 -19.87 -6.51
C THR A 434 8.16 -20.55 -7.87
N TRP A 435 6.99 -20.53 -8.49
CA TRP A 435 6.75 -21.03 -9.85
C TRP A 435 6.69 -19.87 -10.86
N LYS A 436 6.83 -20.19 -12.16
CA LYS A 436 6.60 -19.24 -13.26
C LYS A 436 5.15 -19.33 -13.76
N ASP A 437 4.38 -18.24 -13.62
CA ASP A 437 3.02 -18.11 -14.12
C ASP A 437 3.02 -17.60 -15.57
N ILE A 438 2.81 -18.52 -16.51
CA ILE A 438 2.80 -18.23 -17.96
C ILE A 438 1.60 -17.37 -18.42
N MET A 439 0.66 -17.08 -17.52
CA MET A 439 -0.53 -16.26 -17.81
C MET A 439 -0.33 -14.78 -17.44
N ALA A 440 0.81 -14.43 -16.84
CA ALA A 440 1.14 -13.06 -16.47
C ALA A 440 1.64 -12.22 -17.68
N PRO A 441 1.37 -10.90 -17.71
CA PRO A 441 0.62 -10.13 -16.72
C PRO A 441 -0.91 -10.23 -16.91
N TYR A 442 -1.61 -10.46 -15.81
CA TYR A 442 -3.06 -10.28 -15.66
C TYR A 442 -3.36 -9.17 -14.65
N VAL A 443 -4.52 -8.52 -14.73
CA VAL A 443 -4.88 -7.50 -13.71
C VAL A 443 -5.33 -8.23 -12.44
N ALA A 444 -4.72 -7.90 -11.29
CA ALA A 444 -4.96 -8.63 -10.05
C ALA A 444 -6.41 -8.46 -9.54
N SER A 445 -6.96 -9.47 -8.86
CA SER A 445 -8.39 -9.54 -8.55
C SER A 445 -8.92 -8.39 -7.67
N PHE A 446 -8.21 -8.05 -6.59
CA PHE A 446 -8.49 -6.89 -5.73
C PHE A 446 -8.35 -5.53 -6.43
N SER A 447 -7.63 -5.47 -7.56
CA SER A 447 -7.23 -4.19 -8.16
C SER A 447 -8.49 -3.42 -8.57
N SER A 448 -8.64 -2.18 -8.11
CA SER A 448 -9.86 -1.42 -8.39
C SER A 448 -10.05 -1.11 -9.88
N ARG A 449 -11.30 -0.80 -10.26
CA ARG A 449 -11.74 -0.63 -11.66
C ARG A 449 -12.41 0.71 -11.90
N GLY A 450 -12.30 1.19 -13.14
CA GLY A 450 -13.20 2.21 -13.67
C GLY A 450 -14.63 1.69 -13.91
N PRO A 451 -15.55 2.52 -14.41
CA PRO A 451 -15.34 3.90 -14.83
C PRO A 451 -15.08 4.86 -13.66
N ASN A 452 -14.61 6.06 -13.99
CA ASN A 452 -14.43 7.15 -13.04
C ASN A 452 -15.80 7.67 -12.56
N ARG A 453 -16.12 7.49 -11.26
CA ARG A 453 -17.41 7.90 -10.67
C ARG A 453 -17.66 9.40 -10.67
N LEU A 454 -16.62 10.24 -10.76
CA LEU A 454 -16.72 11.69 -10.63
C LEU A 454 -16.74 12.39 -12.00
N ASN A 455 -16.01 11.85 -12.98
CA ASN A 455 -16.12 12.24 -14.39
C ASN A 455 -15.91 11.01 -15.30
N PRO A 456 -16.99 10.34 -15.75
CA PRO A 456 -16.89 9.15 -16.59
C PRO A 456 -16.18 9.34 -17.94
N GLU A 457 -16.06 10.57 -18.46
CA GLU A 457 -15.34 10.87 -19.71
C GLU A 457 -13.82 10.72 -19.54
N ILE A 458 -13.32 10.81 -18.30
CA ILE A 458 -11.89 10.70 -17.98
C ILE A 458 -11.62 9.31 -17.42
N LEU A 459 -11.20 8.41 -18.30
CA LEU A 459 -10.87 7.01 -17.97
C LEU A 459 -9.91 6.90 -16.79
N LYS A 460 -10.19 5.94 -15.90
CA LYS A 460 -9.38 5.56 -14.75
C LYS A 460 -9.46 4.05 -14.52
N PRO A 461 -8.41 3.41 -13.96
CA PRO A 461 -7.08 3.97 -13.71
C PRO A 461 -6.32 4.28 -15.01
N ASP A 462 -5.22 5.04 -14.92
CA ASP A 462 -4.48 5.51 -16.10
C ASP A 462 -3.55 4.43 -16.69
N ILE A 463 -3.01 3.55 -15.85
CA ILE A 463 -2.07 2.48 -16.24
C ILE A 463 -2.08 1.35 -15.18
N THR A 464 -1.56 0.16 -15.52
CA THR A 464 -1.25 -0.90 -14.55
C THR A 464 0.25 -1.15 -14.46
N ALA A 465 0.74 -1.52 -13.28
CA ALA A 465 2.12 -1.97 -13.06
C ALA A 465 2.12 -3.17 -12.08
N PRO A 466 3.25 -3.86 -11.85
CA PRO A 466 3.29 -5.00 -10.93
C PRO A 466 2.83 -4.63 -9.52
N GLY A 467 1.85 -5.38 -9.00
CA GLY A 467 1.36 -5.25 -7.62
C GLY A 467 0.80 -6.50 -6.95
N LEU A 468 1.11 -7.69 -7.48
CA LEU A 468 0.84 -8.98 -6.88
C LEU A 468 2.14 -9.66 -6.43
N ASP A 469 2.22 -10.07 -5.17
CA ASP A 469 3.24 -10.95 -4.59
C ASP A 469 4.68 -10.45 -4.76
N ILE A 470 4.89 -9.16 -4.57
CA ILE A 470 6.19 -8.52 -4.74
C ILE A 470 6.96 -8.48 -3.39
N LEU A 471 8.29 -8.69 -3.41
CA LEU A 471 9.19 -8.62 -2.24
C LEU A 471 9.36 -7.14 -1.80
N ALA A 472 10.16 -6.78 -0.79
CA ALA A 472 10.90 -5.50 -0.60
C ALA A 472 11.32 -5.33 0.87
N ALA A 473 12.16 -4.34 1.17
CA ALA A 473 12.56 -4.00 2.53
C ALA A 473 11.34 -3.74 3.44
N TRP A 474 11.45 -4.16 4.69
CA TRP A 474 10.38 -4.13 5.69
C TRP A 474 10.94 -3.71 7.06
N SER A 475 10.11 -3.10 7.90
CA SER A 475 10.52 -2.76 9.28
C SER A 475 10.65 -4.04 10.12
N PRO A 476 11.80 -4.34 10.74
CA PRO A 476 12.02 -5.56 11.53
C PRO A 476 11.28 -5.55 12.89
N VAL A 477 10.48 -4.52 13.19
CA VAL A 477 9.53 -4.50 14.31
C VAL A 477 8.08 -4.77 13.88
N ALA A 478 7.79 -4.81 12.57
CA ALA A 478 6.45 -5.01 12.03
C ALA A 478 6.18 -6.48 11.69
N SER A 479 4.96 -6.95 12.01
CA SER A 479 4.50 -8.30 11.70
C SER A 479 4.46 -8.53 10.17
N PRO A 480 5.12 -9.57 9.63
CA PRO A 480 5.11 -9.82 8.18
C PRO A 480 3.76 -10.32 7.64
N SER A 481 2.87 -10.84 8.50
CA SER A 481 1.48 -11.18 8.14
C SER A 481 0.45 -10.12 8.55
N GLY A 482 0.88 -9.05 9.24
CA GLY A 482 -0.02 -8.12 9.93
C GLY A 482 -0.67 -8.70 11.20
N SER A 483 -0.59 -10.02 11.43
CA SER A 483 -1.14 -10.66 12.63
C SER A 483 -0.36 -10.28 13.89
N PRO A 484 -1.01 -9.93 15.02
CA PRO A 484 -0.33 -9.68 16.30
C PRO A 484 0.25 -10.96 16.93
N PHE A 485 -0.11 -12.14 16.43
CA PHE A 485 0.44 -13.42 16.89
C PHE A 485 1.70 -13.85 16.14
N ASP A 486 2.06 -13.15 15.06
CA ASP A 486 3.23 -13.46 14.24
C ASP A 486 4.48 -12.83 14.84
N THR A 487 5.31 -13.67 15.45
CA THR A 487 6.57 -13.25 16.10
C THR A 487 7.77 -13.22 15.15
N ARG A 488 7.58 -13.55 13.86
CA ARG A 488 8.66 -13.52 12.86
C ARG A 488 9.13 -12.09 12.62
N LYS A 489 10.44 -11.90 12.53
CA LYS A 489 11.06 -10.62 12.13
C LYS A 489 11.82 -10.81 10.84
N VAL A 490 11.56 -9.95 9.86
CA VAL A 490 12.14 -10.04 8.52
C VAL A 490 12.73 -8.70 8.10
N LYS A 491 13.83 -8.74 7.33
CA LYS A 491 14.38 -7.56 6.64
C LYS A 491 13.59 -7.23 5.37
N PHE A 492 12.98 -8.25 4.75
CA PHE A 492 12.20 -8.14 3.52
C PHE A 492 10.86 -8.87 3.69
N ASN A 493 9.75 -8.29 3.23
CA ASN A 493 8.40 -8.89 3.26
C ASN A 493 7.84 -9.11 1.85
N VAL A 494 6.74 -9.87 1.72
CA VAL A 494 5.98 -10.08 0.48
C VAL A 494 4.48 -9.93 0.78
N ILE A 495 3.79 -9.02 0.08
CA ILE A 495 2.34 -8.76 0.18
C ILE A 495 1.75 -8.36 -1.21
N SER A 496 0.45 -8.01 -1.32
CA SER A 496 -0.28 -7.67 -2.59
C SER A 496 -1.27 -6.48 -2.52
N GLY A 497 -1.44 -5.69 -3.61
CA GLY A 497 -2.19 -4.41 -3.63
C GLY A 497 -1.86 -3.41 -4.78
N THR A 498 -2.74 -2.46 -5.09
CA THR A 498 -2.48 -1.36 -6.07
C THR A 498 -1.46 -0.33 -5.58
N SER A 499 -1.21 -0.37 -4.30
CA SER A 499 -0.22 0.44 -3.63
C SER A 499 1.23 0.03 -3.91
N MET A 500 1.46 -1.15 -4.50
CA MET A 500 2.75 -1.60 -5.05
C MET A 500 3.04 -0.94 -6.39
N SER A 501 2.02 -0.90 -7.25
CA SER A 501 2.15 -0.45 -8.63
C SER A 501 2.33 1.06 -8.69
N CYS A 502 1.76 1.79 -7.72
CA CYS A 502 1.99 3.22 -7.51
C CYS A 502 3.50 3.60 -7.52
N PRO A 503 4.38 3.09 -6.63
CA PRO A 503 5.79 3.43 -6.63
C PRO A 503 6.61 2.81 -7.77
N HIS A 504 6.14 1.73 -8.43
CA HIS A 504 6.71 1.33 -9.73
C HIS A 504 6.52 2.45 -10.77
N ALA A 505 5.30 2.98 -10.91
CA ALA A 505 5.04 4.12 -11.78
C ALA A 505 5.76 5.40 -11.32
N SER A 506 5.90 5.63 -10.00
CA SER A 506 6.66 6.77 -9.44
C SER A 506 8.13 6.73 -9.84
N ALA A 507 8.76 5.54 -9.85
CA ALA A 507 10.16 5.41 -10.26
C ALA A 507 10.34 5.53 -11.77
N VAL A 508 9.44 5.00 -12.60
CA VAL A 508 9.47 5.29 -14.05
C VAL A 508 9.25 6.78 -14.32
N ALA A 509 8.35 7.45 -13.59
CA ALA A 509 8.18 8.90 -13.67
C ALA A 509 9.42 9.67 -13.22
N ALA A 510 10.13 9.20 -12.19
CA ALA A 510 11.40 9.77 -11.73
C ALA A 510 12.52 9.57 -12.76
N TYR A 511 12.59 8.41 -13.41
CA TYR A 511 13.53 8.10 -14.49
C TYR A 511 13.30 8.99 -15.72
N VAL A 512 12.04 9.11 -16.18
CA VAL A 512 11.65 10.03 -17.25
C VAL A 512 11.94 11.49 -16.87
N LYS A 513 11.75 11.88 -15.60
CA LYS A 513 12.10 13.22 -15.09
C LYS A 513 13.62 13.47 -15.05
N ALA A 514 14.44 12.45 -14.82
CA ALA A 514 15.90 12.55 -14.90
C ALA A 514 16.39 12.71 -16.35
N LEU A 515 15.82 11.97 -17.31
CA LEU A 515 16.09 12.14 -18.74
C LEU A 515 15.58 13.48 -19.28
N HIS A 516 14.44 13.95 -18.77
CA HIS A 516 13.77 15.16 -19.25
C HIS A 516 13.41 16.13 -18.11
N PRO A 517 14.40 16.79 -17.47
CA PRO A 517 14.16 17.66 -16.29
C PRO A 517 13.16 18.79 -16.54
N ASN A 518 13.08 19.29 -17.78
CA ASN A 518 12.19 20.38 -18.18
C ASN A 518 10.77 19.93 -18.55
N TRP A 519 10.47 18.62 -18.56
CA TRP A 519 9.11 18.14 -18.84
C TRP A 519 8.16 18.43 -17.68
N SER A 520 6.91 18.77 -18.04
CA SER A 520 5.80 18.94 -17.11
C SER A 520 5.30 17.58 -16.62
N PRO A 521 4.61 17.53 -15.46
CA PRO A 521 3.97 16.30 -14.97
C PRO A 521 3.01 15.68 -16.00
N ALA A 522 2.28 16.51 -16.74
CA ALA A 522 1.38 16.07 -17.80
C ALA A 522 2.12 15.41 -18.98
N ALA A 523 3.29 15.93 -19.38
CA ALA A 523 4.11 15.31 -20.42
C ALA A 523 4.68 13.95 -19.97
N ILE A 524 5.11 13.85 -18.70
CA ILE A 524 5.63 12.61 -18.10
C ILE A 524 4.51 11.56 -18.00
N LYS A 525 3.33 11.94 -17.49
CA LYS A 525 2.13 11.09 -17.48
C LYS A 525 1.75 10.66 -18.90
N SER A 526 1.76 11.57 -19.87
CA SER A 526 1.43 11.27 -21.27
C SER A 526 2.41 10.26 -21.88
N ALA A 527 3.72 10.42 -21.65
CA ALA A 527 4.72 9.46 -22.13
C ALA A 527 4.44 8.06 -21.56
N ILE A 528 4.35 7.95 -20.23
CA ILE A 528 4.06 6.69 -19.51
C ILE A 528 2.79 5.99 -20.03
N MET A 529 1.70 6.74 -20.26
CA MET A 529 0.45 6.17 -20.77
C MET A 529 0.52 5.78 -22.25
N THR A 530 1.16 6.59 -23.09
CA THR A 530 1.18 6.36 -24.55
C THR A 530 2.21 5.31 -25.00
N THR A 531 3.22 5.01 -24.19
CA THR A 531 4.21 3.96 -24.46
C THR A 531 3.92 2.65 -23.71
N GLY A 532 2.95 2.65 -22.78
CA GLY A 532 2.50 1.45 -22.09
C GLY A 532 1.88 0.40 -23.04
N LEU A 533 2.26 -0.87 -22.87
CA LEU A 533 1.88 -1.93 -23.79
C LEU A 533 0.37 -2.19 -23.77
N ASN A 534 -0.25 -2.03 -24.95
CA ASN A 534 -1.55 -2.61 -25.28
C ASN A 534 -1.40 -4.12 -25.49
N HIS A 535 -1.43 -4.90 -24.41
CA HIS A 535 -1.60 -6.34 -24.55
C HIS A 535 -3.08 -6.63 -24.80
N ASN A 536 -3.45 -6.96 -26.05
CA ASN A 536 -4.84 -7.28 -26.44
C ASN A 536 -5.42 -8.53 -25.75
N GLN A 537 -4.67 -9.14 -24.82
CA GLN A 537 -5.05 -10.28 -23.99
C GLN A 537 -4.49 -10.15 -22.56
N ILE A 538 -4.53 -8.96 -21.94
CA ILE A 538 -4.41 -8.91 -20.47
C ILE A 538 -5.58 -9.68 -19.89
N LEU A 539 -5.31 -10.87 -19.37
CA LEU A 539 -6.35 -11.71 -18.81
C LEU A 539 -6.93 -11.03 -17.55
N ASN A 540 -8.24 -11.14 -17.39
CA ASN A 540 -8.92 -10.81 -16.15
C ASN A 540 -9.32 -12.14 -15.49
N PRO A 541 -8.72 -12.56 -14.36
CA PRO A 541 -9.11 -13.81 -13.70
C PRO A 541 -10.58 -13.79 -13.23
N CYS A 542 -11.16 -12.60 -13.12
CA CYS A 542 -12.57 -12.38 -12.77
C CYS A 542 -13.50 -12.19 -13.99
N LYS A 543 -13.10 -12.59 -15.22
CA LYS A 543 -13.87 -12.38 -16.46
C LYS A 543 -15.30 -12.95 -16.44
N ASN A 544 -15.58 -13.93 -15.59
CA ASN A 544 -16.93 -14.48 -15.39
C ASN A 544 -17.86 -13.57 -14.54
N TYR A 545 -17.36 -12.48 -13.94
CA TYR A 545 -18.11 -11.63 -13.00
C TYR A 545 -18.36 -10.20 -13.49
N SER A 546 -17.62 -9.70 -14.49
CA SER A 546 -17.83 -8.36 -15.06
C SER A 546 -17.56 -8.34 -16.56
N GLY A 547 -18.63 -8.24 -17.36
CA GLY A 547 -18.59 -8.26 -18.82
C GLY A 547 -18.12 -6.95 -19.47
N ILE A 548 -17.16 -6.25 -18.86
CA ILE A 548 -16.62 -4.98 -19.36
C ILE A 548 -15.09 -5.05 -19.34
N GLU A 549 -14.50 -5.21 -20.52
CA GLU A 549 -13.05 -5.06 -20.71
C GLU A 549 -12.71 -3.57 -20.86
N LEU A 550 -12.38 -2.91 -19.75
CA LEU A 550 -11.60 -1.68 -19.80
C LEU A 550 -10.14 -2.07 -20.05
N GLY A 551 -9.59 -1.64 -21.18
CA GLY A 551 -8.18 -1.91 -21.53
C GLY A 551 -7.24 -1.20 -20.56
N PHE A 552 -6.37 -1.97 -19.90
CA PHE A 552 -5.29 -1.43 -19.10
C PHE A 552 -4.03 -1.35 -19.97
N HIS A 553 -3.37 -0.19 -20.01
CA HIS A 553 -2.00 -0.12 -20.50
C HIS A 553 -1.07 -0.72 -19.44
N ILE A 554 -0.14 -1.60 -19.82
CA ILE A 554 0.91 -2.07 -18.91
C ILE A 554 2.08 -1.09 -18.93
N LEU A 555 2.55 -0.68 -17.76
CA LEU A 555 3.79 0.07 -17.58
C LEU A 555 4.97 -0.73 -18.16
N TYR A 556 5.45 -0.32 -19.34
CA TYR A 556 6.58 -0.95 -20.02
C TYR A 556 7.62 0.13 -20.38
N PRO A 557 8.62 0.36 -19.51
CA PRO A 557 9.47 1.55 -19.57
C PRO A 557 10.58 1.53 -20.63
N SER A 558 10.80 0.42 -21.36
CA SER A 558 11.89 0.34 -22.35
C SER A 558 11.60 1.05 -23.70
N VAL A 559 10.41 1.65 -23.87
CA VAL A 559 10.03 2.43 -25.07
C VAL A 559 10.08 3.95 -24.79
N SER A 560 11.29 4.48 -24.60
CA SER A 560 11.64 5.91 -24.72
C SER A 560 13.13 6.09 -25.05
#